data_AF-A0A3S2PJL2-F1
#
_entry.id   AF-A0A3S2PJL2-F1
#
_cell.length_a   1.000
_cell.length_b   1.000
_cell.length_c   1.000
_cell.angle_alpha   90.00
_cell.angle_beta   90.00
_cell.angle_gamma   90.00
#
_symmetry.space_group_name_H-M   'P 1'
#
loop_
_entity.id
_entity.type
_entity.pdbx_description
1 polymer ?
#
loop_
_entity_poly.entity_id
_entity_poly.type
_entity_poly.pdbx_seq_one_letter_code
_entity_poly.pdbx_strand_id
1 'polypeptide(L)'
;MGGVSTQIAYEVPKTVSFVSPQQEEVAKNLLAEFNLGCDAHRTEHVYRVYVSTFLGFGGNAARQRYEENLIRKTVIRNKLLGEHVGETAESPLLDPCLPTDLEDQIGASTERLYLRGTGDFEQCRQILQPFLNRTNDTQSSLNGVYQPAIDYSNSQFYGFSEFYYCTEDVLRMGGDYNASKYAAAAKGYCATKWKTLKERFDSGLYASHADYHRLKYQCFKSAWMYEVFHSGFSFPTNYKNLKTALLVYEKEVQWTLGAILYRTRFLPLRDIQQESLKGTHSHWRHSFSFVNNHYLFLACFFIVLLSIILYLLRLRRIHRLAVKRYTPSSVPWLEEGLVPPMLPITL
;
A
#
# COMPACT_ATOMS: atom_id res chain seq x y z
N MET A 1 -13.65 -5.99 -9.97
CA MET A 1 -13.40 -5.84 -11.43
C MET A 1 -13.73 -4.41 -11.82
N GLY A 2 -12.76 -3.63 -12.29
CA GLY A 2 -12.97 -2.25 -12.72
C GLY A 2 -13.36 -2.15 -14.20
N GLY A 3 -13.34 -0.92 -14.72
CA GLY A 3 -13.57 -0.66 -16.15
C GLY A 3 -12.44 -1.17 -17.05
N VAL A 4 -11.18 -0.98 -16.64
CA VAL A 4 -10.00 -1.31 -17.46
C VAL A 4 -9.29 -2.58 -16.99
N SER A 5 -9.18 -2.79 -15.68
CA SER A 5 -8.46 -3.92 -15.09
C SER A 5 -9.33 -4.77 -14.18
N THR A 6 -8.90 -6.01 -13.97
CA THR A 6 -9.42 -6.89 -12.91
C THR A 6 -8.30 -7.20 -11.93
N GLN A 7 -8.62 -7.23 -10.64
CA GLN A 7 -7.68 -7.56 -9.58
C GLN A 7 -8.23 -8.69 -8.74
N ILE A 8 -7.32 -9.49 -8.18
CA ILE A 8 -7.61 -10.53 -7.21
C ILE A 8 -6.50 -10.51 -6.15
N ALA A 9 -6.91 -10.63 -4.89
CA ALA A 9 -5.99 -10.77 -3.77
C ALA A 9 -6.57 -11.72 -2.72
N TYR A 10 -5.74 -12.62 -2.19
CA TYR A 10 -6.13 -13.55 -1.13
C TYR A 10 -4.91 -14.10 -0.38
N GLU A 11 -5.14 -14.56 0.84
CA GLU A 11 -4.12 -15.21 1.65
C GLU A 11 -3.76 -16.60 1.09
N VAL A 12 -2.47 -16.95 1.14
CA VAL A 12 -1.92 -18.25 0.78
C VAL A 12 -1.35 -18.91 2.04
N PRO A 13 -2.20 -19.58 2.84
CA PRO A 13 -1.81 -20.04 4.18
C PRO A 13 -0.88 -21.25 4.17
N LYS A 14 -0.95 -22.08 3.12
CA LYS A 14 -0.14 -23.30 2.98
C LYS A 14 1.15 -23.01 2.22
N THR A 15 2.19 -23.79 2.50
CA THR A 15 3.42 -23.78 1.71
C THR A 15 3.11 -24.15 0.26
N VAL A 16 3.61 -23.37 -0.68
CA VAL A 16 3.40 -23.58 -2.11
C VAL A 16 4.57 -24.40 -2.66
N SER A 17 4.27 -25.51 -3.33
CA SER A 17 5.23 -26.25 -4.12
C SER A 17 5.20 -25.75 -5.57
N PHE A 18 6.33 -25.26 -6.07
CA PHE A 18 6.47 -24.80 -7.45
C PHE A 18 6.94 -25.94 -8.35
N VAL A 19 6.41 -26.00 -9.57
CA VAL A 19 6.73 -27.03 -10.57
C VAL A 19 8.11 -26.78 -11.20
N SER A 20 8.56 -25.52 -11.25
CA SER A 20 9.86 -25.13 -11.79
C SER A 20 10.42 -23.87 -11.13
N PRO A 21 11.75 -23.65 -11.18
CA PRO A 21 12.38 -22.42 -10.71
C PRO A 21 11.87 -21.16 -11.41
N GLN A 22 11.51 -21.25 -12.69
CA GLN A 22 10.94 -20.14 -13.45
C GLN A 22 9.54 -19.76 -12.93
N GLN A 23 8.72 -20.76 -12.57
CA GLN A 23 7.40 -20.52 -11.99
C GLN A 23 7.53 -19.88 -10.59
N GLU A 24 8.51 -20.31 -9.80
CA GLU A 24 8.81 -19.71 -8.49
C GLU A 24 9.18 -18.23 -8.61
N GLU A 25 10.00 -17.84 -9.59
CA GLU A 25 10.40 -16.45 -9.80
C GLU A 25 9.20 -15.56 -10.19
N VAL A 26 8.32 -16.06 -11.06
CA VAL A 26 7.07 -15.36 -11.40
C VAL A 26 6.17 -15.25 -10.17
N ALA A 27 6.04 -16.32 -9.39
CA ALA A 27 5.22 -16.35 -8.19
C ALA A 27 5.72 -15.39 -7.10
N LYS A 28 7.04 -15.26 -6.90
CA LYS A 28 7.64 -14.32 -5.95
C LYS A 28 7.22 -12.88 -6.22
N ASN A 29 7.12 -12.48 -7.49
CA ASN A 29 6.65 -11.15 -7.87
C ASN A 29 5.15 -10.90 -7.61
N LEU A 30 4.38 -11.96 -7.34
CA LEU A 30 2.95 -11.92 -7.09
C LEU A 30 2.58 -12.24 -5.64
N LEU A 31 3.56 -12.56 -4.80
CA LEU A 31 3.39 -12.90 -3.39
C LEU A 31 4.02 -11.82 -2.51
N ALA A 32 3.23 -11.26 -1.61
CA ALA A 32 3.69 -10.35 -0.58
C ALA A 32 3.68 -11.07 0.77
N GLU A 33 4.84 -11.15 1.43
CA GLU A 33 4.96 -11.60 2.81
C GLU A 33 5.21 -10.41 3.73
N PHE A 34 4.38 -10.26 4.76
CA PHE A 34 4.51 -9.16 5.70
C PHE A 34 3.94 -9.51 7.08
N ASN A 35 4.47 -8.85 8.12
CA ASN A 35 3.98 -8.96 9.49
C ASN A 35 3.19 -7.69 9.85
N LEU A 36 1.93 -7.83 10.25
CA LEU A 36 1.09 -6.73 10.77
C LEU A 36 1.26 -6.51 12.28
N GLY A 37 1.93 -7.42 12.97
CA GLY A 37 2.22 -7.32 14.40
C GLY A 37 3.27 -6.25 14.71
N CYS A 38 3.26 -5.80 15.96
CA CYS A 38 4.25 -4.86 16.48
C CYS A 38 5.59 -5.53 16.83
N ASP A 39 5.59 -6.82 17.20
CA ASP A 39 6.80 -7.60 17.48
C ASP A 39 7.22 -8.41 16.24
N ALA A 40 8.42 -8.14 15.74
CA ALA A 40 8.97 -8.81 14.56
C ALA A 40 9.25 -10.31 14.79
N HIS A 41 9.41 -10.75 16.04
CA HIS A 41 9.70 -12.15 16.36
C HIS A 41 8.45 -13.02 16.48
N ARG A 42 7.26 -12.40 16.57
CA ARG A 42 5.98 -13.12 16.62
C ARG A 42 5.44 -13.33 15.21
N THR A 43 4.93 -14.54 14.97
CA THR A 43 4.39 -14.95 13.68
C THR A 43 2.86 -14.91 13.61
N GLU A 44 2.17 -14.51 14.68
CA GLU A 44 0.70 -14.47 14.80
C GLU A 44 0.03 -13.62 13.71
N HIS A 45 0.72 -12.56 13.26
CA HIS A 45 0.23 -11.61 12.25
C HIS A 45 1.10 -11.61 10.99
N VAL A 46 1.79 -12.72 10.71
CA VAL A 46 2.53 -12.92 9.46
C VAL A 46 1.58 -13.46 8.41
N TYR A 47 1.42 -12.73 7.32
CA TYR A 47 0.55 -13.10 6.21
C TYR A 47 1.37 -13.23 4.93
N ARG A 48 1.01 -14.23 4.12
CA ARG A 48 1.43 -14.35 2.73
C ARG A 48 0.21 -14.09 1.86
N VAL A 49 0.23 -13.02 1.07
CA VAL A 49 -0.89 -12.61 0.25
C VAL A 49 -0.50 -12.66 -1.22
N TYR A 50 -1.25 -13.40 -2.02
CA TYR A 50 -1.19 -13.33 -3.47
C TYR A 50 -1.93 -12.09 -3.95
N VAL A 51 -1.33 -11.34 -4.86
CA VAL A 51 -1.93 -10.16 -5.48
C VAL A 51 -1.61 -10.18 -6.96
N SER A 52 -2.63 -10.07 -7.80
CA SER A 52 -2.45 -9.93 -9.25
C SER A 52 -3.41 -8.90 -9.85
N THR A 53 -2.92 -8.19 -10.86
CA THR A 53 -3.68 -7.19 -11.63
C THR A 53 -3.61 -7.55 -13.11
N PHE A 54 -4.78 -7.66 -13.74
CA PHE A 54 -4.95 -8.02 -15.14
C PHE A 54 -5.43 -6.80 -15.92
N LEU A 55 -4.50 -6.08 -16.55
CA LEU A 55 -4.80 -4.92 -17.38
C LEU A 55 -5.47 -5.36 -18.70
N GLY A 56 -6.55 -4.68 -19.11
CA GLY A 56 -7.32 -5.06 -20.29
C GLY A 56 -8.38 -6.14 -20.05
N PHE A 57 -8.56 -6.56 -18.80
CA PHE A 57 -9.55 -7.57 -18.36
C PHE A 57 -10.67 -6.97 -17.50
N GLY A 58 -10.75 -5.64 -17.38
CA GLY A 58 -11.92 -4.95 -16.84
C GLY A 58 -13.10 -5.00 -17.82
N GLY A 59 -14.31 -4.72 -17.34
CA GLY A 59 -15.53 -4.90 -18.13
C GLY A 59 -15.58 -4.06 -19.42
N ASN A 60 -15.17 -2.78 -19.36
CA ASN A 60 -15.17 -1.90 -20.53
C ASN A 60 -14.02 -2.24 -21.49
N ALA A 61 -12.82 -2.49 -20.98
CA ALA A 61 -11.68 -2.86 -21.81
C ALA A 61 -11.90 -4.21 -22.53
N ALA A 62 -12.55 -5.16 -21.86
CA ALA A 62 -12.96 -6.42 -22.50
C ALA A 62 -13.97 -6.18 -23.62
N ARG A 63 -14.97 -5.29 -23.42
CA ARG A 63 -15.94 -4.92 -24.47
C ARG A 63 -15.26 -4.28 -25.66
N GLN A 64 -14.34 -3.35 -25.42
CA GLN A 64 -13.58 -2.70 -26.49
C GLN A 64 -12.79 -3.72 -27.33
N ARG A 65 -12.03 -4.61 -26.67
CA ARG A 65 -11.29 -5.69 -27.36
C ARG A 65 -12.21 -6.61 -28.17
N TYR A 66 -13.39 -6.89 -27.62
CA TYR A 66 -14.39 -7.70 -28.30
C TYR A 66 -14.89 -7.01 -29.59
N GLU A 67 -15.24 -5.73 -29.52
CA GLU A 67 -15.68 -4.94 -30.67
C GLU A 67 -14.58 -4.79 -31.73
N GLU A 68 -13.34 -4.51 -31.33
CA GLU A 68 -12.18 -4.46 -32.24
C GLU A 68 -11.98 -5.80 -32.99
N ASN A 69 -12.14 -6.92 -32.29
CA ASN A 69 -12.07 -8.24 -32.89
C ASN A 69 -13.26 -8.52 -33.82
N LEU A 70 -14.48 -8.08 -33.48
CA LEU A 70 -15.64 -8.18 -34.37
C LEU A 70 -15.41 -7.42 -35.67
N ILE A 71 -14.90 -6.19 -35.60
CA ILE A 71 -14.59 -5.35 -36.75
C ILE A 71 -13.58 -6.06 -37.65
N ARG A 72 -12.44 -6.45 -37.07
CA ARG A 72 -11.36 -7.13 -37.82
C ARG A 72 -11.86 -8.41 -38.50
N LYS A 73 -12.60 -9.26 -37.79
CA LYS A 73 -13.09 -10.54 -38.36
C LYS A 73 -14.10 -10.31 -39.48
N THR A 74 -15.02 -9.36 -39.29
CA THR A 74 -16.09 -9.08 -40.27
C THR A 74 -15.51 -8.47 -41.54
N VAL A 75 -14.62 -7.47 -41.42
CA VAL A 75 -13.96 -6.85 -42.58
C VAL A 75 -13.17 -7.87 -43.40
N ILE A 76 -12.43 -8.76 -42.73
CA ILE A 76 -11.68 -9.83 -43.42
C ILE A 76 -12.64 -10.79 -44.11
N ARG A 77 -13.70 -11.23 -43.42
CA ARG A 77 -14.70 -12.16 -43.97
C ARG A 77 -15.41 -11.59 -45.19
N ASN A 78 -15.91 -10.36 -45.10
CA ASN A 78 -16.59 -9.67 -46.20
C ASN A 78 -15.69 -9.61 -47.45
N LYS A 79 -14.42 -9.23 -47.27
CA LYS A 79 -13.43 -9.19 -48.36
C LYS A 79 -13.15 -10.56 -48.97
N LEU A 80 -13.06 -11.62 -48.16
CA LEU A 80 -12.72 -12.96 -48.64
C LEU A 80 -13.90 -13.68 -49.31
N LEU A 81 -15.12 -13.47 -48.82
CA LEU A 81 -16.32 -14.17 -49.28
C LEU A 81 -17.18 -13.35 -50.23
N GLY A 82 -16.88 -12.06 -50.42
CA GLY A 82 -17.77 -11.14 -51.16
C GLY A 82 -19.09 -10.89 -50.44
N GLU A 83 -19.11 -11.05 -49.11
CA GLU A 83 -20.26 -10.73 -48.25
C GLU A 83 -20.21 -9.24 -47.84
N HIS A 84 -21.35 -8.68 -47.46
CA HIS A 84 -21.48 -7.28 -47.00
C HIS A 84 -22.22 -7.19 -45.65
N VAL A 85 -22.01 -8.17 -44.77
CA VAL A 85 -22.70 -8.24 -43.48
C VAL A 85 -22.15 -7.16 -42.54
N GLY A 86 -23.05 -6.48 -41.85
CA GLY A 86 -22.74 -5.42 -40.89
C GLY A 86 -22.47 -4.05 -41.52
N GLU A 87 -22.47 -3.91 -42.86
CA GLU A 87 -22.15 -2.64 -43.53
C GLU A 87 -23.35 -1.67 -43.58
N THR A 88 -24.58 -2.17 -43.42
CA THR A 88 -25.82 -1.36 -43.40
C THR A 88 -26.75 -1.79 -42.26
N ALA A 89 -27.73 -0.94 -41.94
CA ALA A 89 -28.72 -1.22 -40.90
C ALA A 89 -29.70 -2.35 -41.29
N GLU A 90 -29.89 -2.58 -42.59
CA GLU A 90 -30.76 -3.62 -43.14
C GLU A 90 -30.10 -5.01 -43.10
N SER A 91 -28.76 -5.05 -43.10
CA SER A 91 -27.95 -6.27 -42.99
C SER A 91 -26.97 -6.18 -41.80
N PRO A 92 -27.46 -6.10 -40.56
CA PRO A 92 -26.60 -5.90 -39.39
C PRO A 92 -25.87 -7.19 -39.00
N LEU A 93 -24.73 -7.04 -38.35
CA LEU A 93 -24.05 -8.15 -37.68
C LEU A 93 -24.77 -8.49 -36.37
N LEU A 94 -25.11 -9.77 -36.18
CA LEU A 94 -25.81 -10.23 -34.97
C LEU A 94 -24.83 -10.39 -33.80
N ASP A 95 -25.08 -9.69 -32.69
CA ASP A 95 -24.26 -9.74 -31.46
C ASP A 95 -25.07 -10.37 -30.29
N PRO A 96 -24.72 -11.58 -29.83
CA PRO A 96 -25.40 -12.22 -28.69
C PRO A 96 -25.11 -11.54 -27.34
N CYS A 97 -24.05 -10.74 -27.26
CA CYS A 97 -23.68 -10.02 -26.05
C CYS A 97 -24.41 -8.68 -25.87
N LEU A 98 -25.27 -8.30 -26.81
CA LEU A 98 -26.17 -7.15 -26.71
C LEU A 98 -27.61 -7.61 -26.45
N PRO A 99 -28.42 -6.82 -25.71
CA PRO A 99 -29.84 -7.13 -25.49
C PRO A 99 -30.61 -7.34 -26.79
N THR A 100 -31.63 -8.21 -26.76
CA THR A 100 -32.46 -8.52 -27.94
C THR A 100 -33.02 -7.26 -28.60
N ASP A 101 -32.92 -7.18 -29.92
CA ASP A 101 -33.39 -6.07 -30.77
C ASP A 101 -32.69 -4.72 -30.53
N LEU A 102 -31.61 -4.67 -29.73
CA LEU A 102 -30.80 -3.45 -29.63
C LEU A 102 -30.07 -3.22 -30.95
N GLU A 103 -30.23 -2.04 -31.54
CA GLU A 103 -29.44 -1.58 -32.67
C GLU A 103 -28.26 -0.74 -32.16
N ASP A 104 -27.06 -1.03 -32.66
CA ASP A 104 -25.84 -0.36 -32.25
C ASP A 104 -24.88 -0.15 -33.43
N GLN A 105 -23.91 0.75 -33.27
CA GLN A 105 -22.89 1.02 -34.27
C GLN A 105 -21.51 1.07 -33.61
N ILE A 106 -20.54 0.36 -34.18
CA ILE A 106 -19.17 0.30 -33.69
C ILE A 106 -18.16 0.62 -34.80
N GLY A 107 -16.95 1.03 -34.43
CA GLY A 107 -15.86 1.33 -35.37
C GLY A 107 -15.78 2.78 -35.83
N ALA A 108 -14.69 3.10 -36.52
CA ALA A 108 -14.46 4.41 -37.13
C ALA A 108 -15.41 4.63 -38.33
N SER A 109 -15.54 5.88 -38.80
CA SER A 109 -16.46 6.22 -39.89
C SER A 109 -16.23 5.42 -41.19
N THR A 110 -14.99 5.00 -41.46
CA THR A 110 -14.62 4.23 -42.66
C THR A 110 -14.80 2.71 -42.53
N GLU A 111 -14.91 2.20 -41.30
CA GLU A 111 -15.06 0.77 -40.97
C GLU A 111 -16.21 0.56 -39.98
N ARG A 112 -17.29 1.34 -40.16
CA ARG A 112 -18.44 1.32 -39.27
C ARG A 112 -19.23 0.03 -39.49
N LEU A 113 -19.50 -0.69 -38.40
CA LEU A 113 -20.39 -1.84 -38.41
C LEU A 113 -21.67 -1.55 -37.67
N TYR A 114 -22.79 -1.93 -38.29
CA TYR A 114 -24.12 -1.96 -37.69
C TYR A 114 -24.33 -3.31 -37.01
N LEU A 115 -24.73 -3.27 -35.75
CA LEU A 115 -24.99 -4.44 -34.93
C LEU A 115 -26.47 -4.55 -34.60
N ARG A 116 -26.95 -5.78 -34.43
CA ARG A 116 -28.25 -6.08 -33.84
C ARG A 116 -28.11 -7.14 -32.75
N GLY A 117 -28.56 -6.80 -31.54
CA GLY A 117 -28.47 -7.69 -30.40
C GLY A 117 -29.43 -8.88 -30.50
N THR A 118 -28.94 -10.08 -30.22
CA THR A 118 -29.79 -11.28 -30.16
C THR A 118 -30.15 -11.67 -28.73
N GLY A 119 -29.39 -11.20 -27.73
CA GLY A 119 -29.70 -11.43 -26.32
C GLY A 119 -29.40 -12.84 -25.81
N ASP A 120 -28.53 -13.60 -26.48
CA ASP A 120 -28.15 -14.95 -26.05
C ASP A 120 -26.96 -14.93 -25.08
N PHE A 121 -27.28 -14.98 -23.78
CA PHE A 121 -26.29 -15.01 -22.71
C PHE A 121 -25.31 -16.19 -22.78
N GLU A 122 -25.77 -17.39 -23.16
CA GLU A 122 -24.90 -18.57 -23.19
C GLU A 122 -23.95 -18.52 -24.39
N GLN A 123 -24.47 -18.11 -25.55
CA GLN A 123 -23.63 -17.89 -26.73
C GLN A 123 -22.63 -16.76 -26.49
N CYS A 124 -23.03 -15.67 -25.83
CA CYS A 124 -22.12 -14.60 -25.45
C CYS A 124 -20.98 -15.14 -24.59
N ARG A 125 -21.28 -15.88 -23.52
CA ARG A 125 -20.24 -16.49 -22.66
C ARG A 125 -19.23 -17.32 -23.44
N GLN A 126 -19.70 -18.19 -24.34
CA GLN A 126 -18.83 -19.03 -25.15
C GLN A 126 -17.89 -18.21 -26.06
N ILE A 127 -18.41 -17.16 -26.70
CA ILE A 127 -17.62 -16.27 -27.56
C ILE A 127 -16.57 -15.47 -26.76
N LEU A 128 -16.81 -15.21 -25.47
CA LEU A 128 -15.89 -14.49 -24.61
C LEU A 128 -14.75 -15.34 -24.05
N GLN A 129 -14.86 -16.68 -24.04
CA GLN A 129 -13.82 -17.55 -23.48
C GLN A 129 -12.42 -17.32 -24.06
N PRO A 130 -12.22 -17.16 -25.38
CA PRO A 130 -10.90 -16.86 -25.95
C PRO A 130 -10.30 -15.54 -25.44
N PHE A 131 -11.12 -14.56 -25.02
CA PHE A 131 -10.64 -13.27 -24.53
C PHE A 131 -10.03 -13.34 -23.11
N LEU A 132 -10.24 -14.45 -22.39
CA LEU A 132 -9.58 -14.74 -21.12
C LEU A 132 -8.08 -15.04 -21.30
N ASN A 133 -7.67 -15.39 -22.53
CA ASN A 133 -6.29 -15.75 -22.90
C ASN A 133 -5.67 -16.79 -21.94
N ARG A 134 -6.42 -17.85 -21.63
CA ARG A 134 -5.96 -18.93 -20.75
C ARG A 134 -4.92 -19.81 -21.45
N THR A 135 -4.00 -20.34 -20.66
CA THR A 135 -3.08 -21.40 -21.09
C THR A 135 -3.58 -22.77 -20.60
N ASN A 136 -2.99 -23.85 -21.10
CA ASN A 136 -3.29 -25.21 -20.62
C ASN A 136 -2.66 -25.51 -19.25
N ASP A 137 -2.00 -24.54 -18.62
CA ASP A 137 -1.41 -24.70 -17.29
C ASP A 137 -2.49 -24.72 -16.21
N THR A 138 -2.42 -25.71 -15.34
CA THR A 138 -3.36 -25.92 -14.22
C THR A 138 -3.21 -24.90 -13.11
N GLN A 139 -2.05 -24.24 -13.00
CA GLN A 139 -1.76 -23.22 -11.97
C GLN A 139 -1.75 -21.81 -12.55
N SER A 140 -2.46 -21.58 -13.65
CA SER A 140 -2.60 -20.27 -14.28
C SER A 140 -4.05 -19.83 -14.39
N SER A 141 -4.23 -18.51 -14.50
CA SER A 141 -5.53 -17.86 -14.60
C SER A 141 -5.67 -17.08 -15.91
N LEU A 142 -6.05 -15.80 -15.85
CA LEU A 142 -6.15 -14.94 -17.01
C LEU A 142 -4.74 -14.68 -17.58
N ASN A 143 -4.64 -14.62 -18.92
CA ASN A 143 -3.37 -14.32 -19.61
C ASN A 143 -2.20 -15.27 -19.25
N GLY A 144 -2.50 -16.48 -18.78
CA GLY A 144 -1.50 -17.46 -18.33
C GLY A 144 -0.71 -17.04 -17.09
N VAL A 145 -1.19 -16.05 -16.33
CA VAL A 145 -0.51 -15.61 -15.10
C VAL A 145 -0.71 -16.64 -14.00
N TYR A 146 0.39 -16.96 -13.31
CA TYR A 146 0.39 -17.86 -12.17
C TYR A 146 -0.65 -17.47 -11.11
N GLN A 147 -1.38 -18.45 -10.61
CA GLN A 147 -2.38 -18.32 -9.54
C GLN A 147 -2.20 -19.47 -8.54
N PRO A 148 -1.87 -19.18 -7.26
CA PRO A 148 -1.82 -20.19 -6.20
C PRO A 148 -3.17 -20.90 -6.04
N ALA A 149 -3.14 -22.18 -5.66
CA ALA A 149 -4.36 -22.93 -5.39
C ALA A 149 -5.21 -22.27 -4.28
N ILE A 150 -6.52 -22.20 -4.52
CA ILE A 150 -7.50 -21.66 -3.57
C ILE A 150 -8.18 -22.83 -2.87
N ASP A 151 -8.23 -22.80 -1.53
CA ASP A 151 -9.05 -23.73 -0.75
C ASP A 151 -10.52 -23.26 -0.78
N TYR A 152 -11.26 -23.67 -1.80
CA TYR A 152 -12.66 -23.25 -1.99
C TYR A 152 -13.58 -23.67 -0.84
N SER A 153 -13.20 -24.68 -0.05
CA SER A 153 -14.00 -25.13 1.09
C SER A 153 -13.84 -24.24 2.32
N ASN A 154 -12.67 -23.61 2.46
CA ASN A 154 -12.29 -22.79 3.61
C ASN A 154 -11.81 -21.40 3.16
N SER A 155 -12.55 -20.76 2.27
CA SER A 155 -12.28 -19.40 1.83
C SER A 155 -13.57 -18.61 1.65
N GLN A 156 -13.45 -17.30 1.75
CA GLN A 156 -14.49 -16.33 1.47
C GLN A 156 -13.90 -15.18 0.66
N PHE A 157 -14.66 -14.70 -0.34
CA PHE A 157 -14.25 -13.61 -1.21
C PHE A 157 -15.30 -12.51 -1.26
N TYR A 158 -14.83 -11.28 -1.44
CA TYR A 158 -15.67 -10.13 -1.76
C TYR A 158 -15.48 -9.70 -3.21
N GLY A 159 -16.59 -9.51 -3.92
CA GLY A 159 -16.63 -9.02 -5.29
C GLY A 159 -17.03 -7.56 -5.35
N PHE A 160 -16.08 -6.69 -5.67
CA PHE A 160 -16.31 -5.24 -5.79
C PHE A 160 -16.47 -4.77 -7.25
N SER A 161 -17.03 -3.57 -7.39
CA SER A 161 -17.22 -2.86 -8.66
C SER A 161 -18.09 -3.67 -9.62
N GLU A 162 -17.64 -4.07 -10.83
CA GLU A 162 -18.48 -4.81 -11.78
C GLU A 162 -19.05 -6.13 -11.22
N PHE A 163 -18.43 -6.75 -10.21
CA PHE A 163 -19.04 -7.88 -9.50
C PHE A 163 -20.35 -7.50 -8.81
N TYR A 164 -20.37 -6.32 -8.17
CA TYR A 164 -21.58 -5.77 -7.56
C TYR A 164 -22.51 -5.18 -8.61
N TYR A 165 -22.00 -4.35 -9.53
CA TYR A 165 -22.85 -3.67 -10.51
C TYR A 165 -23.59 -4.64 -11.43
N CYS A 166 -22.94 -5.73 -11.87
CA CYS A 166 -23.60 -6.74 -12.69
C CYS A 166 -24.64 -7.57 -11.91
N THR A 167 -24.55 -7.64 -10.59
CA THR A 167 -25.52 -8.38 -9.76
C THR A 167 -26.64 -7.48 -9.23
N GLU A 168 -26.37 -6.19 -9.00
CA GLU A 168 -27.31 -5.30 -8.32
C GLU A 168 -28.04 -4.34 -9.26
N ASP A 169 -27.33 -3.62 -10.14
CA ASP A 169 -27.87 -2.41 -10.80
C ASP A 169 -29.20 -2.67 -11.50
N VAL A 170 -29.27 -3.79 -12.25
CA VAL A 170 -30.46 -4.15 -13.03
C VAL A 170 -31.03 -5.53 -12.67
N LEU A 171 -30.22 -6.43 -12.11
CA LEU A 171 -30.67 -7.77 -11.70
C LEU A 171 -31.18 -7.80 -10.25
N ARG A 172 -30.91 -6.74 -9.44
CA ARG A 172 -31.39 -6.55 -8.07
C ARG A 172 -31.13 -7.76 -7.15
N MET A 173 -29.95 -8.37 -7.29
CA MET A 173 -29.52 -9.56 -6.56
C MET A 173 -28.08 -9.46 -6.02
N GLY A 174 -27.64 -8.25 -5.64
CA GLY A 174 -26.36 -8.07 -4.96
C GLY A 174 -26.30 -8.82 -3.62
N GLY A 175 -25.09 -9.00 -3.09
CA GLY A 175 -24.86 -9.76 -1.85
C GLY A 175 -24.36 -11.17 -2.15
N ASP A 176 -24.97 -12.19 -1.54
CA ASP A 176 -24.48 -13.56 -1.65
C ASP A 176 -24.67 -14.12 -3.07
N TYR A 177 -23.56 -14.40 -3.74
CA TYR A 177 -23.55 -14.84 -5.13
C TYR A 177 -23.98 -16.31 -5.25
N ASN A 178 -24.84 -16.58 -6.22
CA ASN A 178 -25.20 -17.93 -6.63
C ASN A 178 -25.17 -18.04 -8.16
N ALA A 179 -24.29 -18.88 -8.69
CA ALA A 179 -24.03 -18.97 -10.13
C ALA A 179 -25.30 -19.30 -10.95
N SER A 180 -26.14 -20.23 -10.48
CA SER A 180 -27.35 -20.63 -11.18
C SER A 180 -28.41 -19.52 -11.21
N LYS A 181 -28.65 -18.86 -10.07
CA LYS A 181 -29.59 -17.72 -10.00
C LYS A 181 -29.11 -16.55 -10.85
N TYR A 182 -27.81 -16.26 -10.77
CA TYR A 182 -27.18 -15.19 -11.54
C TYR A 182 -27.25 -15.46 -13.06
N ALA A 183 -26.87 -16.65 -13.51
CA ALA A 183 -26.96 -17.03 -14.92
C ALA A 183 -28.41 -16.98 -15.44
N ALA A 184 -29.38 -17.44 -14.65
CA ALA A 184 -30.79 -17.37 -15.03
C ALA A 184 -31.30 -15.92 -15.15
N ALA A 185 -30.94 -15.05 -14.19
CA ALA A 185 -31.32 -13.64 -14.22
C ALA A 185 -30.64 -12.89 -15.37
N ALA A 186 -29.36 -13.11 -15.60
CA ALA A 186 -28.62 -12.53 -16.72
C ALA A 186 -29.20 -12.98 -18.07
N LYS A 187 -29.50 -14.28 -18.22
CA LYS A 187 -30.18 -14.81 -19.41
C LYS A 187 -31.54 -14.18 -19.64
N GLY A 188 -32.36 -14.04 -18.60
CA GLY A 188 -33.67 -13.39 -18.69
C GLY A 188 -33.59 -11.91 -19.05
N TYR A 189 -32.60 -11.19 -18.50
CA TYR A 189 -32.33 -9.80 -18.85
C TYR A 189 -31.94 -9.67 -20.33
N CYS A 190 -31.02 -10.51 -20.82
CA CYS A 190 -30.52 -10.42 -22.19
C CYS A 190 -31.56 -10.76 -23.25
N ALA A 191 -32.40 -11.75 -22.99
CA ALA A 191 -33.51 -12.13 -23.87
C ALA A 191 -34.68 -11.11 -23.85
N THR A 192 -34.64 -10.10 -22.99
CA THR A 192 -35.67 -9.05 -22.97
C THR A 192 -35.41 -8.05 -24.09
N LYS A 193 -36.46 -7.75 -24.86
CA LYS A 193 -36.40 -6.74 -25.94
C LYS A 193 -35.92 -5.39 -25.44
N TRP A 194 -35.05 -4.74 -26.21
CA TRP A 194 -34.46 -3.46 -25.87
C TRP A 194 -35.49 -2.38 -25.55
N LYS A 195 -36.60 -2.33 -26.30
CA LYS A 195 -37.71 -1.41 -26.03
C LYS A 195 -38.26 -1.58 -24.61
N THR A 196 -38.51 -2.81 -24.18
CA THR A 196 -39.02 -3.12 -22.83
C THR A 196 -37.99 -2.80 -21.76
N LEU A 197 -36.69 -3.03 -22.02
CA LEU A 197 -35.64 -2.64 -21.07
C LEU A 197 -35.61 -1.13 -20.85
N LYS A 198 -35.79 -0.33 -21.90
CA LYS A 198 -35.90 1.14 -21.80
C LYS A 198 -37.16 1.57 -21.05
N GLU A 199 -38.32 1.00 -21.35
CA GLU A 199 -39.57 1.32 -20.61
C GLU A 199 -39.44 1.03 -19.10
N ARG A 200 -38.75 -0.06 -18.74
CA ARG A 200 -38.43 -0.38 -17.33
C ARG A 200 -37.44 0.60 -16.71
N PHE A 201 -36.47 1.07 -17.50
CA PHE A 201 -35.52 2.09 -17.06
C PHE A 201 -36.22 3.43 -16.80
N ASP A 202 -37.04 3.89 -17.74
CA ASP A 202 -37.77 5.16 -17.66
C ASP A 202 -38.81 5.16 -16.53
N SER A 203 -39.33 3.99 -16.15
CA SER A 203 -40.23 3.82 -15.00
C SER A 203 -39.51 3.68 -13.64
N GLY A 204 -38.17 3.71 -13.61
CA GLY A 204 -37.40 3.66 -12.37
C GLY A 204 -37.32 2.26 -11.74
N LEU A 205 -37.45 1.18 -12.52
CA LEU A 205 -37.37 -0.19 -12.00
C LEU A 205 -35.97 -0.57 -11.48
N TYR A 206 -34.92 0.01 -12.07
CA TYR A 206 -33.53 -0.32 -11.78
C TYR A 206 -32.95 0.54 -10.66
N ALA A 207 -31.73 0.20 -10.21
CA ALA A 207 -31.04 1.00 -9.21
C ALA A 207 -30.84 2.44 -9.70
N SER A 208 -30.91 3.42 -8.79
CA SER A 208 -30.84 4.85 -9.11
C SER A 208 -29.53 5.29 -9.79
N HIS A 209 -28.46 4.50 -9.65
CA HIS A 209 -27.16 4.76 -10.28
C HIS A 209 -26.94 3.98 -11.58
N ALA A 210 -27.89 3.13 -11.99
CA ALA A 210 -27.84 2.50 -13.29
C ALA A 210 -28.10 3.57 -14.36
N ASP A 211 -27.20 3.67 -15.34
CA ASP A 211 -27.33 4.58 -16.47
C ASP A 211 -27.62 3.80 -17.77
N TYR A 212 -27.78 4.53 -18.88
CA TYR A 212 -28.02 3.91 -20.19
C TYR A 212 -26.85 3.00 -20.61
N HIS A 213 -25.62 3.33 -20.21
CA HIS A 213 -24.44 2.50 -20.48
C HIS A 213 -24.51 1.16 -19.74
N ARG A 214 -24.91 1.15 -18.46
CA ARG A 214 -25.22 -0.06 -17.69
C ARG A 214 -26.31 -0.86 -18.38
N LEU A 215 -27.42 -0.22 -18.76
CA LEU A 215 -28.54 -0.90 -19.41
C LEU A 215 -28.10 -1.61 -20.71
N LYS A 216 -27.33 -0.91 -21.54
CA LYS A 216 -26.83 -1.39 -22.83
C LYS A 216 -25.85 -2.55 -22.69
N TYR A 217 -24.84 -2.41 -21.83
CA TYR A 217 -23.71 -3.35 -21.75
C TYR A 217 -23.83 -4.39 -20.63
N GLN A 218 -24.94 -4.41 -19.89
CA GLN A 218 -25.18 -5.39 -18.82
C GLN A 218 -24.98 -6.83 -19.34
N CYS A 219 -25.49 -7.17 -20.52
CA CYS A 219 -25.38 -8.53 -21.06
C CYS A 219 -23.94 -8.99 -21.23
N PHE A 220 -23.17 -8.21 -21.98
CA PHE A 220 -21.74 -8.43 -22.15
C PHE A 220 -21.02 -8.51 -20.81
N LYS A 221 -21.20 -7.52 -19.93
CA LYS A 221 -20.48 -7.43 -18.66
C LYS A 221 -20.87 -8.57 -17.72
N SER A 222 -22.12 -9.02 -17.76
CA SER A 222 -22.59 -10.13 -16.93
C SER A 222 -21.93 -11.45 -17.35
N ALA A 223 -21.86 -11.68 -18.66
CA ALA A 223 -21.18 -12.85 -19.24
C ALA A 223 -19.67 -12.79 -18.97
N TRP A 224 -19.06 -11.61 -19.13
CA TRP A 224 -17.64 -11.40 -18.83
C TRP A 224 -17.30 -11.63 -17.36
N MET A 225 -18.10 -11.10 -16.43
CA MET A 225 -17.95 -11.36 -14.99
C MET A 225 -18.05 -12.86 -14.69
N TYR A 226 -19.03 -13.54 -15.29
CA TYR A 226 -19.20 -14.99 -15.12
C TYR A 226 -17.96 -15.75 -15.58
N GLU A 227 -17.50 -15.49 -16.82
CA GLU A 227 -16.37 -16.20 -17.42
C GLU A 227 -15.06 -15.86 -16.72
N VAL A 228 -14.82 -14.60 -16.31
CA VAL A 228 -13.64 -14.25 -15.52
C VAL A 228 -13.63 -14.97 -14.17
N PHE A 229 -14.77 -15.06 -13.49
CA PHE A 229 -14.84 -15.68 -12.18
C PHE A 229 -14.71 -17.21 -12.24
N HIS A 230 -15.56 -17.85 -13.05
CA HIS A 230 -15.64 -19.32 -13.10
C HIS A 230 -14.60 -19.94 -14.01
N SER A 231 -14.38 -19.36 -15.19
CA SER A 231 -13.42 -19.91 -16.16
C SER A 231 -12.04 -19.28 -15.99
N GLY A 232 -11.92 -18.00 -15.67
CA GLY A 232 -10.64 -17.31 -15.52
C GLY A 232 -9.92 -17.65 -14.22
N PHE A 233 -10.55 -17.32 -13.09
CA PHE A 233 -10.03 -17.61 -11.75
C PHE A 233 -10.34 -19.01 -11.24
N SER A 234 -11.04 -19.82 -12.05
CA SER A 234 -11.35 -21.23 -11.79
C SER A 234 -12.22 -21.47 -10.54
N PHE A 235 -13.04 -20.50 -10.13
CA PHE A 235 -13.99 -20.71 -9.04
C PHE A 235 -15.08 -21.70 -9.46
N PRO A 236 -15.41 -22.72 -8.65
CA PRO A 236 -16.43 -23.69 -9.03
C PRO A 236 -17.83 -23.05 -9.01
N THR A 237 -18.73 -23.54 -9.85
CA THR A 237 -20.10 -22.98 -9.98
C THR A 237 -20.96 -23.18 -8.72
N ASN A 238 -20.59 -24.14 -7.87
CA ASN A 238 -21.23 -24.39 -6.57
C ASN A 238 -20.59 -23.59 -5.42
N TYR A 239 -19.63 -22.70 -5.69
CA TYR A 239 -19.03 -21.85 -4.67
C TYR A 239 -20.07 -20.89 -4.08
N LYS A 240 -20.20 -20.86 -2.74
CA LYS A 240 -21.24 -20.11 -2.03
C LYS A 240 -20.73 -18.90 -1.25
N ASN A 241 -19.41 -18.79 -1.07
CA ASN A 241 -18.81 -17.80 -0.18
C ASN A 241 -18.28 -16.57 -0.93
N LEU A 242 -18.86 -16.22 -2.07
CA LEU A 242 -18.62 -14.95 -2.75
C LEU A 242 -19.74 -13.99 -2.36
N LYS A 243 -19.37 -12.83 -1.81
CA LYS A 243 -20.29 -11.72 -1.53
C LYS A 243 -19.99 -10.54 -2.42
N THR A 244 -20.92 -10.13 -3.28
CA THR A 244 -20.81 -8.91 -4.07
C THR A 244 -21.23 -7.72 -3.22
N ALA A 245 -20.43 -6.66 -3.22
CA ALA A 245 -20.70 -5.50 -2.37
C ALA A 245 -20.08 -4.23 -2.96
N LEU A 246 -20.75 -3.10 -2.70
CA LEU A 246 -20.17 -1.77 -2.88
C LEU A 246 -19.47 -1.29 -1.59
N LEU A 247 -20.08 -1.59 -0.44
CA LEU A 247 -19.67 -1.13 0.88
C LEU A 247 -19.51 -2.33 1.82
N VAL A 248 -18.62 -2.20 2.81
CA VAL A 248 -18.46 -3.15 3.91
C VAL A 248 -18.78 -2.41 5.20
N TYR A 249 -19.77 -2.89 5.95
CA TYR A 249 -20.31 -2.19 7.14
C TYR A 249 -20.66 -0.72 6.85
N GLU A 250 -21.38 -0.48 5.74
CA GLU A 250 -21.83 0.84 5.28
C GLU A 250 -20.70 1.84 4.98
N LYS A 251 -19.47 1.35 4.85
CA LYS A 251 -18.30 2.16 4.52
C LYS A 251 -17.62 1.64 3.27
N GLU A 252 -17.11 2.57 2.46
CA GLU A 252 -16.28 2.21 1.32
C GLU A 252 -14.99 1.56 1.80
N VAL A 253 -14.52 0.55 1.08
CA VAL A 253 -13.26 -0.13 1.39
C VAL A 253 -12.09 0.79 1.00
N GLN A 254 -11.44 1.38 1.99
CA GLN A 254 -10.32 2.30 1.81
C GLN A 254 -8.98 1.56 1.82
N TRP A 255 -8.27 1.52 0.69
CA TRP A 255 -6.91 0.97 0.64
C TRP A 255 -5.91 1.80 1.46
N THR A 256 -6.17 3.09 1.62
CA THR A 256 -5.38 4.02 2.45
C THR A 256 -5.41 3.62 3.93
N LEU A 257 -6.51 3.01 4.40
CA LEU A 257 -6.60 2.47 5.76
C LEU A 257 -5.61 1.32 5.97
N GLY A 258 -5.48 0.42 4.98
CA GLY A 258 -4.47 -0.64 5.02
C GLY A 258 -3.04 -0.10 5.03
N ALA A 259 -2.79 0.94 4.22
CA ALA A 259 -1.48 1.59 4.16
C ALA A 259 -1.10 2.23 5.51
N ILE A 260 -2.00 3.00 6.13
CA ILE A 260 -1.70 3.62 7.44
C ILE A 260 -1.51 2.53 8.50
N LEU A 261 -2.37 1.51 8.56
CA LEU A 261 -2.27 0.41 9.52
C LEU A 261 -0.91 -0.29 9.43
N TYR A 262 -0.47 -0.62 8.21
CA TYR A 262 0.83 -1.26 7.99
C TYR A 262 2.01 -0.37 8.38
N ARG A 263 1.94 0.93 8.10
CA ARG A 263 3.01 1.90 8.41
C ARG A 263 3.08 2.23 9.90
N THR A 264 1.96 2.15 10.61
CA THR A 264 1.88 2.42 12.06
C THR A 264 2.00 1.17 12.94
N ARG A 265 2.27 -0.01 12.37
CA ARG A 265 2.27 -1.29 13.11
C ARG A 265 3.20 -1.36 14.33
N PHE A 266 4.26 -0.54 14.36
CA PHE A 266 5.22 -0.47 15.47
C PHE A 266 4.85 0.53 16.56
N LEU A 267 3.82 1.36 16.39
CA LEU A 267 3.40 2.33 17.42
C LEU A 267 3.10 1.66 18.78
N PRO A 268 2.43 0.49 18.85
CA PRO A 268 2.17 -0.19 20.14
C PRO A 268 3.44 -0.57 20.91
N LEU A 269 4.61 -0.71 20.26
CA LEU A 269 5.86 -0.98 20.96
C LEU A 269 6.24 0.14 21.94
N ARG A 270 5.82 1.39 21.68
CA ARG A 270 6.09 2.51 22.60
C ARG A 270 5.48 2.26 23.97
N ASP A 271 4.26 1.72 24.00
CA ASP A 271 3.52 1.48 25.24
C ASP A 271 3.94 0.13 25.86
N ILE A 272 4.21 -0.89 25.05
CA ILE A 272 4.58 -2.25 25.52
C ILE A 272 6.04 -2.33 26.00
N GLN A 273 6.98 -1.71 25.27
CA GLN A 273 8.41 -1.78 25.63
C GLN A 273 8.85 -0.72 26.63
N GLN A 274 7.98 0.17 27.12
CA GLN A 274 8.36 1.15 28.14
C GLN A 274 8.85 0.48 29.45
N GLU A 275 8.46 -0.78 29.69
CA GLU A 275 9.01 -1.60 30.78
C GLU A 275 10.34 -2.30 30.42
N SER A 276 10.55 -2.66 29.16
CA SER A 276 11.74 -3.38 28.66
C SER A 276 12.90 -2.45 28.24
N LEU A 277 12.60 -1.21 27.87
CA LEU A 277 13.54 -0.19 27.40
C LEU A 277 13.86 0.86 28.47
N LYS A 278 13.55 0.60 29.75
CA LYS A 278 14.23 1.29 30.84
C LYS A 278 15.71 0.98 30.69
N GLY A 279 16.43 1.92 30.07
CA GLY A 279 17.83 1.77 29.74
C GLY A 279 18.57 1.25 30.95
N THR A 280 19.35 0.19 30.75
CA THR A 280 20.31 -0.29 31.73
C THR A 280 21.32 0.83 31.93
N HIS A 281 21.02 1.75 32.85
CA HIS A 281 21.96 2.74 33.30
C HIS A 281 23.09 1.95 33.96
N SER A 282 24.20 1.80 33.24
CA SER A 282 25.42 1.31 33.84
C SER A 282 25.80 2.31 34.95
N HIS A 283 25.63 1.89 36.21
CA HIS A 283 26.06 2.63 37.40
C HIS A 283 27.58 2.92 37.44
N TRP A 284 28.33 2.54 36.40
CA TRP A 284 29.77 2.61 36.31
C TRP A 284 30.35 3.99 35.99
N ARG A 285 29.53 5.00 35.64
CA ARG A 285 30.04 6.35 35.30
C ARG A 285 29.84 7.43 36.36
N HIS A 286 29.11 7.18 37.45
CA HIS A 286 28.94 8.18 38.52
C HIS A 286 29.94 8.08 39.67
N SER A 287 30.59 6.92 39.90
CA SER A 287 31.54 6.78 41.02
C SER A 287 32.96 7.29 40.75
N PHE A 288 33.37 7.41 39.48
CA PHE A 288 34.75 7.82 39.15
C PHE A 288 34.96 9.33 38.99
N SER A 289 33.90 10.13 38.80
CA SER A 289 34.04 11.59 38.59
C SER A 289 33.96 12.39 39.89
N PHE A 290 33.13 11.98 40.86
CA PHE A 290 32.92 12.76 42.08
C PHE A 290 34.10 12.69 43.06
N VAL A 291 34.69 11.49 43.20
CA VAL A 291 35.76 11.24 44.17
C VAL A 291 37.06 11.95 43.77
N ASN A 292 37.39 11.97 42.46
CA ASN A 292 38.64 12.58 41.98
C ASN A 292 38.62 14.12 42.06
N ASN A 293 37.43 14.73 41.92
CA ASN A 293 37.28 16.19 41.98
C ASN A 293 37.43 16.73 43.42
N HIS A 294 37.03 15.95 44.44
CA HIS A 294 37.17 16.35 45.85
C HIS A 294 38.64 16.35 46.31
N TYR A 295 39.43 15.35 45.88
CA TYR A 295 40.87 15.32 46.17
C TYR A 295 41.64 16.43 45.46
N LEU A 296 41.25 16.79 44.23
CA LEU A 296 41.82 17.94 43.51
C LEU A 296 41.56 19.25 44.28
N PHE A 297 40.33 19.47 44.75
CA PHE A 297 39.97 20.67 45.50
C PHE A 297 40.72 20.75 46.85
N LEU A 298 40.83 19.63 47.56
CA LEU A 298 41.62 19.54 48.80
C LEU A 298 43.10 19.83 48.53
N ALA A 299 43.69 19.27 47.48
CA ALA A 299 45.09 19.53 47.11
C ALA A 299 45.33 21.01 46.78
N CYS A 300 44.43 21.64 46.01
CA CYS A 300 44.49 23.07 45.72
C CYS A 300 44.36 23.91 46.99
N PHE A 301 43.45 23.56 47.91
CA PHE A 301 43.29 24.25 49.18
C PHE A 301 44.57 24.18 50.04
N PHE A 302 45.19 23.00 50.15
CA PHE A 302 46.44 22.85 50.90
C PHE A 302 47.60 23.65 50.29
N ILE A 303 47.70 23.72 48.96
CA ILE A 303 48.74 24.52 48.29
C ILE A 303 48.55 26.02 48.57
N VAL A 304 47.31 26.51 48.52
CA VAL A 304 47.00 27.92 48.84
C VAL A 304 47.27 28.21 50.32
N LEU A 305 46.86 27.31 51.23
CA LEU A 305 47.12 27.46 52.66
C LEU A 305 48.63 27.48 52.96
N LEU A 306 49.40 26.59 52.33
CA LEU A 306 50.85 26.54 52.49
C LEU A 306 51.52 27.81 51.97
N SER A 307 51.08 28.34 50.83
CA SER A 307 51.61 29.59 50.29
C SER A 307 51.23 30.80 51.14
N ILE A 308 50.03 30.84 51.74
CA ILE A 308 49.66 31.85 52.75
C ILE A 308 50.53 31.72 53.99
N ILE A 309 50.75 30.51 54.52
CA ILE A 309 51.60 30.29 55.69
C ILE A 309 53.04 30.72 55.39
N LEU A 310 53.59 30.34 54.23
CA LEU A 310 54.93 30.76 53.81
C LEU A 310 55.00 32.28 53.61
N TYR A 311 53.95 32.90 53.08
CA TYR A 311 53.87 34.36 52.95
C TYR A 311 53.85 35.03 54.33
N LEU A 312 53.05 34.54 55.27
CA LEU A 312 52.99 35.05 56.65
C LEU A 312 54.29 34.78 57.42
N LEU A 313 54.95 33.64 57.21
CA LEU A 313 56.26 33.34 57.77
C LEU A 313 57.33 34.26 57.18
N ARG A 314 57.28 34.53 55.88
CA ARG A 314 58.14 35.52 55.21
C ARG A 314 57.87 36.92 55.75
N LEU A 315 56.60 37.31 55.93
CA LEU A 315 56.22 38.59 56.53
C LEU A 315 56.70 38.69 57.97
N ARG A 316 56.55 37.62 58.79
CA ARG A 316 57.10 37.55 60.15
C ARG A 316 58.62 37.59 60.15
N ARG A 317 59.29 37.00 59.16
CA ARG A 317 60.76 37.05 59.03
C ARG A 317 61.21 38.46 58.65
N ILE A 318 60.52 39.13 57.72
CA ILE A 318 60.75 40.52 57.35
C ILE A 318 60.44 41.44 58.53
N HIS A 319 59.35 41.23 59.27
CA HIS A 319 58.99 42.00 60.45
C HIS A 319 59.96 41.75 61.61
N ARG A 320 60.48 40.53 61.79
CA ARG A 320 61.59 40.27 62.74
C ARG A 320 62.90 40.92 62.29
N LEU A 321 63.17 41.01 60.99
CA LEU A 321 64.33 41.73 60.44
C LEU A 321 64.16 43.26 60.52
N ALA A 322 62.93 43.77 60.43
CA ALA A 322 62.59 45.18 60.62
C ALA A 322 62.57 45.57 62.11
N VAL A 323 62.09 44.69 63.00
CA VAL A 323 62.17 44.84 64.47
C VAL A 323 63.61 44.62 64.99
N LYS A 324 64.48 43.91 64.25
CA LYS A 324 65.94 43.91 64.51
C LYS A 324 66.65 45.19 64.03
N ARG A 325 65.98 46.08 63.26
CA ARG A 325 66.53 47.35 62.75
C ARG A 325 66.00 48.60 63.48
N TYR A 326 65.25 48.43 64.56
CA TYR A 326 64.80 49.47 65.51
C TYR A 326 64.72 48.77 66.87
N THR A 327 65.50 48.96 67.95
CA THR A 327 66.48 49.93 68.50
C THR A 327 66.81 49.39 69.93
N PRO A 328 67.64 49.98 70.82
CA PRO A 328 69.01 50.52 70.73
C PRO A 328 69.93 50.10 71.94
N SER A 329 71.13 50.70 72.03
CA SER A 329 72.14 50.73 73.13
C SER A 329 73.36 49.82 72.87
N SER A 330 74.60 50.32 72.82
CA SER A 330 75.29 51.14 73.82
C SER A 330 76.30 52.18 73.27
N VAL A 331 76.35 53.32 73.97
CA VAL A 331 77.32 54.46 74.03
C VAL A 331 78.67 53.99 74.66
N PRO A 332 79.77 54.76 74.91
CA PRO A 332 80.35 56.09 74.50
C PRO A 332 81.83 55.98 73.96
N TRP A 333 82.50 56.99 73.38
CA TRP A 333 83.36 58.06 73.98
C TRP A 333 83.99 58.88 72.79
N LEU A 334 83.99 60.23 72.79
CA LEU A 334 85.07 61.20 73.20
C LEU A 334 86.39 61.02 72.42
N GLU A 335 86.93 61.97 71.63
CA GLU A 335 87.61 63.25 71.96
C GLU A 335 87.89 63.98 70.61
N GLU A 336 87.66 65.29 70.43
CA GLU A 336 88.55 66.45 70.71
C GLU A 336 89.41 66.90 69.50
N GLY A 337 89.47 68.22 69.23
CA GLY A 337 90.41 68.89 68.30
C GLY A 337 89.87 69.24 66.89
N LEU A 338 89.14 70.34 66.67
CA LEU A 338 89.60 71.72 66.34
C LEU A 338 90.42 71.91 65.04
N VAL A 339 89.81 72.67 64.12
CA VAL A 339 90.33 73.82 63.33
C VAL A 339 90.70 73.63 61.82
N PRO A 340 90.43 74.67 60.98
CA PRO A 340 90.01 74.62 59.56
C PRO A 340 91.17 75.14 58.63
N PRO A 341 91.05 75.83 57.44
CA PRO A 341 89.92 76.49 56.77
C PRO A 341 89.87 76.47 55.21
N MET A 342 88.88 77.22 54.72
CA MET A 342 88.77 77.91 53.43
C MET A 342 88.23 77.12 52.21
N LEU A 343 86.95 77.37 51.92
CA LEU A 343 86.47 78.26 50.84
C LEU A 343 87.40 78.42 49.61
N PRO A 344 86.89 78.80 48.41
CA PRO A 344 85.51 78.75 47.91
C PRO A 344 85.44 78.42 46.39
N ILE A 345 84.31 78.76 45.77
CA ILE A 345 84.16 79.15 44.36
C ILE A 345 83.83 78.01 43.37
N THR A 346 82.51 77.85 43.22
CA THR A 346 81.70 77.91 41.98
C THR A 346 82.08 77.11 40.74
N LEU A 347 80.98 76.64 40.12
CA LEU A 347 80.78 75.96 38.84
C LEU A 347 80.89 74.44 38.88
#